data_AF-A0A4U5JBN0-F1
#
_entry.id   AF-A0A4U5JBN0-F1
#
_cell.length_a   1.000
_cell.length_b   1.000
_cell.length_c   1.000
_cell.angle_alpha   90.00
_cell.angle_beta   90.00
_cell.angle_gamma   90.00
#
_symmetry.space_group_name_H-M   'P 1'
#
loop_
_entity.id
_entity.type
_entity.pdbx_description
1 polymer ?
#
loop_
_entity_poly.entity_id
_entity_poly.type
_entity_poly.pdbx_seq_one_letter_code
_entity_poly.pdbx_strand_id
1 'polypeptide(L)' 'MKELLAPIVELLVYAVIAAGFTVAGVLAELTSAEYLAAGNLHFAVWLSVMGAVALYAGIVALGLDEVLPRLRDTVDES' A
#
# COMPACT_ATOMS: atom_id res chain seq x y z
N MET A 1 -8.55 -8.10 27.83
CA MET A 1 -7.29 -7.50 27.32
C MET A 1 -6.55 -8.40 26.32
N LYS A 2 -6.25 -9.67 26.63
CA LYS A 2 -5.58 -10.57 25.65
C LYS A 2 -6.36 -10.83 24.36
N GLU A 3 -7.69 -10.81 24.44
CA GLU A 3 -8.59 -11.05 23.30
C GLU A 3 -8.56 -9.91 22.26
N LEU A 4 -8.21 -8.67 22.65
CA LEU A 4 -8.10 -7.51 21.76
C LEU A 4 -6.70 -7.31 21.17
N LEU A 5 -5.66 -7.93 21.76
CA LEU A 5 -4.28 -7.75 21.29
C LEU A 5 -4.06 -8.41 19.92
N ALA A 6 -4.65 -9.59 19.68
CA ALA A 6 -4.49 -10.28 18.41
C ALA A 6 -5.11 -9.49 17.23
N PRO A 7 -6.36 -9.00 17.31
CA PRO A 7 -6.95 -8.14 16.27
C PRO A 7 -6.15 -6.86 16.00
N ILE A 8 -5.66 -6.18 17.05
CA ILE A 8 -4.87 -4.95 16.91
C ILE A 8 -3.54 -5.22 16.20
N VAL A 9 -2.84 -6.30 16.56
CA VAL A 9 -1.58 -6.67 15.91
C VAL A 9 -1.81 -7.00 14.44
N GLU A 10 -2.87 -7.75 14.13
CA GLU A 10 -3.23 -8.07 12.74
C GLU A 10 -3.54 -6.80 11.93
N LEU A 11 -4.34 -5.88 12.48
CA LEU A 11 -4.63 -4.58 11.88
C LEU A 11 -3.35 -3.78 11.60
N LEU A 12 -2.43 -3.72 12.56
CA LEU A 12 -1.15 -3.03 12.40
C LEU A 12 -0.28 -3.67 11.32
N VAL A 13 -0.25 -5.00 11.23
CA VAL A 13 0.50 -5.71 10.18
C VAL A 13 -0.05 -5.34 8.80
N TYR A 14 -1.36 -5.43 8.59
CA TYR A 14 -1.97 -5.05 7.31
C TYR A 14 -1.76 -3.56 7.00
N ALA A 15 -1.88 -2.68 8.00
CA ALA A 15 -1.65 -1.25 7.82
C ALA A 15 -0.20 -0.94 7.40
N VAL A 16 0.79 -1.60 8.01
CA VAL A 16 2.20 -1.44 7.65
C VAL A 16 2.47 -1.96 6.24
N ILE A 17 1.90 -3.11 5.86
CA ILE A 17 2.06 -3.66 4.50
C ILE A 17 1.40 -2.73 3.47
N ALA A 18 0.17 -2.27 3.73
CA ALA A 18 -0.54 -1.32 2.87
C ALA A 18 0.24 -0.02 2.67
N ALA A 19 0.76 0.55 3.76
CA ALA A 19 1.61 1.74 3.72
C ALA A 19 2.90 1.49 2.95
N GLY A 20 3.54 0.33 3.16
CA GLY A 20 4.76 -0.08 2.45
C GLY A 20 4.55 -0.14 0.93
N PHE A 21 3.49 -0.80 0.48
CA PHE A 21 3.14 -0.85 -0.95
C PHE A 21 2.81 0.53 -1.52
N THR A 22 2.10 1.36 -0.76
CA THR A 22 1.77 2.73 -1.18
C THR A 22 3.03 3.57 -1.38
N VAL A 23 3.94 3.57 -0.39
CA VAL A 23 5.21 4.31 -0.48
C VAL A 23 6.06 3.77 -1.62
N ALA A 24 6.19 2.45 -1.75
CA ALA A 24 6.95 1.84 -2.83
C ALA A 24 6.38 2.21 -4.21
N GLY A 25 5.05 2.22 -4.34
CA GLY A 25 4.37 2.62 -5.57
C GLY A 25 4.62 4.09 -5.93
N VAL A 26 4.52 5.01 -4.96
CA VAL A 26 4.85 6.43 -5.19
C VAL A 26 6.29 6.60 -5.63
N LEU A 27 7.24 5.95 -4.95
CA LEU A 27 8.66 6.02 -5.32
C LEU A 27 8.92 5.46 -6.73
N ALA A 28 8.22 4.39 -7.12
CA ALA A 28 8.32 3.81 -8.45
C ALA A 28 7.82 4.78 -9.53
N GLU A 29 6.70 5.49 -9.30
CA GLU A 29 6.20 6.51 -10.24
C GLU A 29 7.15 7.71 -10.35
N LEU A 30 7.72 8.18 -9.24
CA LEU A 30 8.73 9.25 -9.27
C LEU A 30 9.97 8.83 -10.05
N THR A 31 10.49 7.64 -9.78
CA THR A 31 11.64 7.08 -10.50
C THR A 31 11.33 6.85 -11.98
N SER A 32 10.11 6.41 -12.30
CA SER A 32 9.64 6.29 -13.69
C SER A 32 9.72 7.62 -14.43
N ALA A 33 9.28 8.72 -13.81
CA ALA A 33 9.34 10.06 -14.39
C ALA A 33 10.80 10.50 -14.65
N GLU A 34 11.74 10.16 -13.75
CA GLU A 34 13.17 10.39 -13.96
C GLU A 34 13.71 9.62 -15.16
N TYR A 35 13.38 8.33 -15.30
CA TYR A 35 13.79 7.53 -16.47
C TYR A 35 13.19 8.06 -17.77
N LEU A 36 11.95 8.53 -17.75
CA LEU A 36 11.29 9.14 -18.90
C LEU A 36 12.03 10.42 -19.32
N ALA A 37 12.37 11.28 -18.37
CA ALA A 37 13.14 12.49 -18.61
C ALA A 37 14.56 12.20 -19.14
N ALA A 38 15.16 11.09 -18.72
CA ALA A 38 16.44 10.60 -19.22
C ALA A 38 16.35 9.90 -20.59
N GLY A 39 15.16 9.79 -21.21
CA GLY A 39 14.94 9.16 -22.52
C GLY A 39 14.91 7.63 -22.48
N ASN A 40 14.88 7.01 -21.29
CA ASN A 40 14.82 5.57 -21.14
C ASN A 40 13.36 5.10 -21.00
N LEU A 41 12.69 4.99 -22.14
CA LEU A 41 11.27 4.65 -22.20
C LEU A 41 10.96 3.26 -21.64
N HIS A 42 11.82 2.27 -21.87
CA HIS A 42 11.59 0.89 -21.44
C HIS A 42 11.49 0.78 -19.91
N PHE A 43 12.44 1.38 -19.18
CA PHE A 43 12.40 1.37 -17.72
C PHE A 43 11.31 2.28 -17.15
N ALA A 44 11.04 3.43 -17.77
CA ALA A 44 9.95 4.31 -17.35
C ALA A 44 8.59 3.57 -17.39
N VAL A 45 8.26 2.94 -18.51
CA VAL A 45 6.99 2.21 -18.66
C VAL A 45 6.91 1.05 -17.67
N TRP A 46 7.98 0.26 -17.53
CA TRP A 46 8.01 -0.84 -16.56
C TRP A 46 7.79 -0.36 -15.12
N LEU A 47 8.52 0.69 -14.70
CA LEU A 47 8.39 1.24 -13.35
C LEU A 47 7.02 1.85 -13.11
N SER A 48 6.43 2.54 -14.09
CA SER A 48 5.07 3.08 -13.96
C SER A 48 4.04 1.96 -13.81
N VAL A 49 4.13 0.88 -14.59
CA VAL A 49 3.21 -0.26 -14.42
C VAL A 49 3.37 -0.90 -13.04
N MET A 50 4.60 -1.12 -12.59
CA MET A 50 4.85 -1.70 -11.26
C MET A 50 4.45 -0.75 -10.12
N GLY A 51 4.62 0.56 -10.32
CA GLY A 51 4.19 1.61 -9.41
C GLY A 51 2.67 1.62 -9.25
N ALA A 52 1.94 1.64 -10.36
CA ALA A 52 0.49 1.53 -10.38
C ALA A 52 -0.02 0.25 -9.70
N VAL A 53 0.62 -0.90 -9.95
CA VAL A 53 0.28 -2.18 -9.28
C VAL A 53 0.52 -2.09 -7.77
N ALA A 54 1.66 -1.54 -7.34
CA ALA A 54 1.96 -1.37 -5.91
C ALA A 54 0.99 -0.39 -5.24
N LEU A 55 0.62 0.71 -5.89
CA LEU A 55 -0.39 1.64 -5.40
C LEU A 55 -1.76 0.98 -5.29
N TYR A 56 -2.18 0.20 -6.28
CA TYR A 56 -3.42 -0.55 -6.21
C TYR A 56 -3.41 -1.54 -5.05
N ALA A 57 -2.32 -2.29 -4.88
CA ALA A 57 -2.17 -3.23 -3.78
C ALA A 57 -2.23 -2.52 -2.41
N GLY A 58 -1.49 -1.44 -2.25
CA GLY A 58 -1.44 -0.68 -0.99
C GLY A 58 -2.75 0.02 -0.65
N ILE A 59 -3.36 0.72 -1.60
CA ILE A 59 -4.53 1.56 -1.35
C ILE A 59 -5.82 0.74 -1.40
N VAL A 60 -6.04 -0.02 -2.47
CA VAL A 60 -7.32 -0.70 -2.70
C VAL A 60 -7.32 -2.05 -1.98
N ALA A 61 -6.45 -2.96 -2.43
CA ALA A 61 -6.50 -4.35 -1.99
C ALA A 61 -6.18 -4.55 -0.50
N LEU A 62 -5.35 -3.68 0.08
CA LEU A 62 -4.98 -3.77 1.50
C LEU A 62 -5.60 -2.64 2.32
N GLY A 63 -5.50 -1.39 1.86
CA GLY A 63 -6.02 -0.24 2.60
C GLY A 63 -7.54 -0.25 2.74
N LEU A 64 -8.26 -0.35 1.61
CA LEU A 64 -9.72 -0.27 1.59
C LEU A 64 -10.39 -1.62 1.89
N ASP A 65 -9.84 -2.71 1.37
CA ASP A 65 -10.48 -4.03 1.50
C ASP A 65 -10.13 -4.73 2.82
N GLU A 66 -8.96 -4.48 3.42
CA GLU A 66 -8.52 -5.17 4.63
C GLU A 66 -8.41 -4.26 5.86
N VAL A 67 -7.73 -3.12 5.75
CA VAL A 67 -7.44 -2.22 6.90
C VAL A 67 -8.68 -1.43 7.32
N LEU A 68 -9.41 -0.85 6.38
CA LEU A 68 -10.57 0.00 6.69
C LEU A 68 -11.72 -0.76 7.38
N PRO A 69 -12.12 -1.98 6.95
CA PRO A 69 -13.15 -2.74 7.64
C PRO A 69 -12.71 -3.16 9.05
N ARG A 70 -11.50 -3.72 9.19
CA ARG A 70 -10.95 -4.13 10.50
C ARG A 70 -10.84 -2.96 11.47
N LEU A 71 -10.45 -1.78 11.00
CA LEU A 71 -10.40 -0.58 11.83
C LEU A 71 -11.80 -0.19 12.34
N ARG A 72 -12.83 -0.28 11.49
CA ARG A 72 -14.22 0.00 11.89
C ARG A 72 -14.70 -1.00 12.92
N ASP A 73 -14.50 -2.29 12.68
CA ASP A 73 -14.91 -3.35 13.60
C ASP A 73 -14.23 -3.19 14.98
N THR A 74 -12.93 -2.84 14.98
CA THR A 74 -12.17 -2.60 16.23
C THR A 74 -12.71 -1.40 17.01
N VAL A 75 -13.21 -0.37 16.32
CA VAL A 75 -13.78 0.84 16.96
C VAL A 75 -15.20 0.59 17.46
N ASP A 76 -16.02 -0.18 16.72
CA ASP A 76 -17.38 -0.51 17.13
C ASP A 76 -17.43 -1.46 18.34
N GLU A 77 -16.40 -2.28 18.54
CA GLU A 77 -16.24 -3.15 19.73
C GLU A 77 -15.70 -2.43 20.98
N SER A 78 -15.20 -1.19 20.85
CA SER A 78 -14.56 -0.42 21.93
C SER A 78 -15.49 0.58 22.63
#